data_AF-A0A9P9YWS1-F1
#
_entry.id   AF-A0A9P9YWS1-F1
#
_cell.length_a   1.000
_cell.length_b   1.000
_cell.length_c   1.000
_cell.angle_alpha   90.00
_cell.angle_beta   90.00
_cell.angle_gamma   90.00
#
_symmetry.space_group_name_H-M   'P 1'
#
loop_
_entity.id
_entity.type
_entity.pdbx_description
1 polymer ?
#
loop_
_entity_poly.entity_id
_entity_poly.type
_entity_poly.pdbx_seq_one_letter_code
_entity_poly.pdbx_strand_id
1 'polypeptide(L)' 'MYGGRVIDDFDRRITNCYMNEYMGDFLFDEFKVFHFYEDENVDYCLPEEDTILKEDYIGG' A
#
# COMPACT_ATOMS: atom_id res chain seq x y z
N MET A 1 -11.70 -0.65 1.09
CA MET A 1 -12.71 -1.15 2.04
C MET A 1 -12.03 -2.02 3.09
N TYR A 2 -11.74 -1.49 4.27
CA TYR A 2 -11.27 -2.24 5.45
C TYR A 2 -12.32 -2.30 6.58
N GLY A 3 -13.59 -1.99 6.27
CA GLY A 3 -14.66 -1.87 7.26
C GLY A 3 -15.30 -3.18 7.73
N GLY A 4 -14.91 -4.34 7.19
CA GLY A 4 -15.58 -5.61 7.49
C GLY A 4 -15.22 -6.22 8.86
N ARG A 5 -14.14 -5.76 9.51
CA ARG A 5 -13.67 -6.22 10.82
C ARG A 5 -13.36 -5.08 11.80
N VAL A 6 -13.71 -3.85 11.43
CA VAL A 6 -13.57 -2.65 12.26
C VAL A 6 -14.86 -2.54 13.08
N ILE A 7 -14.80 -2.95 14.34
CA ILE A 7 -15.98 -3.24 15.15
C ILE A 7 -16.50 -1.99 15.88
N ASP A 8 -15.66 -0.99 16.14
CA ASP A 8 -16.09 0.29 16.74
C ASP A 8 -15.63 1.55 15.97
N ASP A 9 -16.18 2.70 16.36
CA ASP A 9 -15.90 4.00 15.74
C ASP A 9 -14.48 4.51 16.01
N PHE A 10 -13.84 4.07 17.09
CA PHE A 10 -12.44 4.41 17.40
C PHE A 10 -11.47 3.68 16.48
N ASP A 11 -11.68 2.39 16.24
CA ASP A 11 -10.90 1.59 15.28
C ASP A 11 -11.01 2.18 13.88
N ARG A 12 -12.21 2.65 13.51
CA ARG A 12 -12.46 3.28 12.21
C ARG A 12 -11.72 4.60 12.07
N ARG A 13 -11.71 5.43 13.11
CA ARG A 13 -10.97 6.70 13.12
C ARG A 13 -9.47 6.47 13.01
N ILE A 14 -8.92 5.54 13.78
CA ILE A 14 -7.49 5.23 13.75
C ILE A 14 -7.09 4.67 12.37
N THR A 15 -7.87 3.74 11.82
CA THR A 15 -7.63 3.17 10.50
C THR A 15 -7.71 4.24 9.41
N ASN A 16 -8.72 5.11 9.43
CA ASN A 16 -8.86 6.18 8.44
C ASN A 16 -7.74 7.22 8.55
N CYS A 17 -7.35 7.63 9.76
CA CYS A 17 -6.20 8.53 9.94
C CYS A 17 -4.91 7.88 9.43
N TYR A 18 -4.66 6.61 9.77
CA TYR A 18 -3.47 5.90 9.31
C TYR A 18 -3.43 5.78 7.78
N MET A 19 -4.55 5.38 7.15
CA MET A 19 -4.64 5.23 5.70
C MET A 19 -4.52 6.58 4.97
N ASN A 20 -5.15 7.64 5.47
CA ASN A 20 -5.06 8.96 4.82
C ASN A 20 -3.67 9.59 4.97
N GLU A 21 -3.00 9.39 6.12
CA GLU A 21 -1.70 10.01 6.40
C GLU A 21 -0.54 9.24 5.72
N TYR A 22 -0.59 7.89 5.75
CA TYR A 22 0.51 7.03 5.28
C TYR A 22 0.23 6.32 3.96
N MET A 23 -1.01 6.33 3.46
CA MET A 23 -1.39 5.74 2.17
C MET A 23 -2.08 6.75 1.26
N GLY A 24 -1.55 7.97 1.24
CA GLY A 24 -2.00 9.04 0.35
C GLY A 24 -1.37 8.97 -1.05
N ASP A 25 -1.67 9.98 -1.86
CA ASP A 25 -1.30 10.06 -3.28
C ASP A 25 0.21 9.95 -3.55
N PHE A 26 1.05 10.24 -2.54
CA PHE A 26 2.50 10.12 -2.63
C PHE A 26 3.00 8.68 -2.84
N LEU A 27 2.19 7.66 -2.52
CA LEU A 27 2.55 6.26 -2.75
C LEU A 27 2.65 5.91 -4.23
N PHE A 28 1.97 6.67 -5.09
CA PHE A 28 1.86 6.42 -6.52
C PHE A 28 2.44 7.58 -7.35
N ASP A 29 3.38 8.34 -6.78
CA ASP A 29 4.09 9.38 -7.51
C ASP A 29 4.89 8.77 -8.67
N GLU A 30 4.56 9.15 -9.91
CA GLU A 30 5.21 8.67 -11.13
C GLU A 30 6.71 9.05 -11.20
N PHE A 31 7.13 10.08 -10.47
CA PHE A 31 8.50 10.57 -10.50
C PHE A 31 9.37 10.02 -9.37
N LYS A 32 8.76 9.41 -8.35
CA LYS A 32 9.46 8.76 -7.24
C LYS A 32 8.76 7.48 -6.82
N VAL A 33 9.44 6.36 -7.06
CA VAL A 33 9.02 5.05 -6.59
C VAL A 33 8.97 5.07 -5.06
N PHE A 34 7.86 4.56 -4.52
CA PHE A 34 7.72 4.36 -3.09
C PHE A 34 8.41 3.06 -2.66
N HIS A 35 9.29 3.20 -1.65
CA HIS A 35 9.97 2.08 -1.00
C HIS A 35 9.40 1.94 0.41
N PHE A 36 8.77 0.80 0.70
CA PHE A 36 8.32 0.45 2.05
C PHE A 36 9.54 0.23 2.98
N TYR A 37 10.65 -0.26 2.40
CA TYR A 37 11.94 -0.45 3.06
C TYR A 37 13.04 -0.51 1.99
N GLU A 38 14.19 0.09 2.25
CA GLU A 38 15.35 0.01 1.36
C GLU A 38 16.65 0.01 2.19
N ASP A 39 17.51 -0.97 1.94
CA ASP A 39 18.92 -0.99 2.38
C ASP A 39 19.83 -1.55 1.28
N GLU A 40 21.12 -1.74 1.57
CA GLU A 40 22.10 -2.24 0.59
C GLU A 40 21.83 -3.68 0.07
N ASN A 41 20.97 -4.45 0.75
CA ASN A 41 20.70 -5.85 0.46
C ASN A 41 19.25 -6.11 0.03
N VAL A 42 18.31 -5.29 0.49
CA VAL A 42 16.87 -5.52 0.31
C VAL A 42 16.16 -4.22 -0.02
N ASP A 43 15.31 -4.28 -1.05
CA ASP A 43 14.37 -3.23 -1.41
C ASP A 43 12.95 -3.82 -1.50
N TYR A 44 12.05 -3.29 -0.67
CA TYR A 44 10.62 -3.57 -0.71
C TYR A 44 9.90 -2.38 -1.34
N CYS A 45 9.82 -2.37 -2.67
CA CYS A 45 9.13 -1.35 -3.45
C CYS A 45 7.90 -1.90 -4.19
N LEU A 46 7.13 -0.99 -4.78
CA LEU A 46 6.05 -1.39 -5.67
C LEU A 46 6.64 -2.02 -6.94
N PRO A 47 6.07 -3.13 -7.45
CA PRO A 47 6.54 -3.75 -8.68
C PRO A 47 6.26 -2.85 -9.89
N GLU A 48 7.20 -2.82 -10.85
CA GLU A 48 6.99 -2.13 -12.12
C GLU A 48 5.88 -2.84 -12.94
N GLU A 49 4.99 -2.05 -13.57
CA GLU A 49 3.84 -2.57 -14.34
C GLU A 49 4.27 -3.56 -15.44
N ASP A 50 5.45 -3.39 -16.02
CA ASP A 50 5.98 -4.26 -17.08
C ASP A 50 6.47 -5.62 -16.57
N THR A 51 6.67 -5.77 -15.26
CA THR A 51 7.29 -6.97 -14.69
C THR A 51 6.26 -7.97 -14.17
N ILE A 52 5.04 -7.52 -13.83
CA ILE A 52 4.06 -8.37 -13.15
C ILE A 52 2.64 -8.06 -13.62
N LEU A 53 1.96 -9.06 -14.18
CA LEU A 53 0.59 -8.90 -14.62
C LEU A 53 -0.33 -8.92 -13.39
N LYS A 54 -1.39 -8.10 -13.40
CA LYS A 54 -2.43 -8.11 -12.37
C LYS A 54 -2.97 -9.51 -12.08
N GLU A 55 -2.94 -10.38 -13.10
CA GLU A 55 -3.35 -11.78 -13.07
C GLU A 55 -2.47 -12.64 -12.15
N ASP A 56 -1.19 -12.29 -11.97
CA ASP A 56 -0.25 -13.02 -11.09
C ASP A 56 -0.62 -12.90 -9.60
N TYR A 57 -1.40 -11.88 -9.24
CA TYR A 57 -1.83 -11.61 -7.86
C TYR A 57 -3.25 -12.07 -7.53
N ILE A 58 -4.05 -12.39 -8.56
CA ILE A 58 -5.41 -12.89 -8.37
C ILE A 58 -5.32 -14.40 -8.53
N GLY A 59 -4.97 -15.08 -7.43
CA GLY A 59 -4.89 -16.54 -7.41
C GLY A 59 -6.14 -17.19 -8.00
N GLY A 60 -5.94 -18.12 -8.94
CA GLY A 60 -6.99 -18.98 -9.50
C GLY A 60 -7.57 -19.96 -8.48
#